data_AF-A0A8T2TR68-F1
#
_entry.id   AF-A0A8T2TR68-F1
#
_cell.length_a   1.000
_cell.length_b   1.000
_cell.length_c   1.000
_cell.angle_alpha   90.00
_cell.angle_beta   90.00
_cell.angle_gamma   90.00
#
_symmetry.space_group_name_H-M   'P 1'
#
loop_
_entity.id
_entity.type
_entity.pdbx_description
1 polymer ?
#
loop_
_entity_poly.entity_id
_entity_poly.type
_entity_poly.pdbx_seq_one_letter_code
_entity_poly.pdbx_strand_id
1 'polypeptide(L)'
;MASSVADPVSVLPRYIAIKGDNGMYLALKSDGLLTFDSAEMTRLATHEVLYNVNDPNATFIVRSMNMHFWRRDPANWIRADRSDAPSASDKSGRFTLARLESGKLAFRSAVDGRYLNRYILGLHGYNAVEETRNQWSEVEVSDAWEHAVSLPRYIFLKGDNDRYLHTYYERGLNWLKFHGTDPGNLYGTSEVFPLLDGSIALYSTQTDRFWGNGGNWVFTDTTRSDYQGDTRCHSSQLNSAEASWPSGTSTTISFAIGSQSTGSAPSTPLPVARPTSPHVSR
;
A
#
# COMPACT_ATOMS: atom_id res chain seq x y z
N MET A 1 -16.80 45.62 -11.02
CA MET A 1 -15.71 44.67 -10.73
C MET A 1 -16.33 43.50 -10.00
N ALA A 2 -16.44 42.35 -10.66
CA ALA A 2 -16.97 41.15 -10.02
C ALA A 2 -15.90 40.60 -9.08
N SER A 3 -16.22 40.56 -7.79
CA SER A 3 -15.45 39.89 -6.76
C SER A 3 -15.41 38.40 -7.10
N SER A 4 -14.22 37.86 -7.42
CA SER A 4 -14.02 36.42 -7.54
C SER A 4 -14.06 35.81 -6.15
N VAL A 5 -15.24 35.35 -5.74
CA VAL A 5 -15.34 34.40 -4.64
C VAL A 5 -14.53 33.19 -5.08
N ALA A 6 -13.45 32.89 -4.36
CA ALA A 6 -12.67 31.69 -4.59
C ALA A 6 -13.63 30.49 -4.46
N ASP A 7 -13.73 29.68 -5.52
CA ASP A 7 -14.49 28.43 -5.47
C ASP A 7 -14.03 27.61 -4.26
N PRO A 8 -14.95 27.00 -3.49
CA PRO A 8 -14.56 26.13 -2.40
C PRO A 8 -13.65 25.03 -2.96
N VAL A 9 -12.45 24.91 -2.38
CA VAL A 9 -11.47 23.87 -2.73
C VAL A 9 -12.22 22.55 -2.77
N SER A 10 -12.35 21.97 -3.96
CA SER A 10 -12.99 20.67 -4.14
C SER A 10 -12.08 19.62 -3.51
N VAL A 11 -12.39 19.27 -2.26
CA VAL A 11 -11.71 18.19 -1.55
C VAL A 11 -12.24 16.88 -2.11
N LEU A 12 -11.35 16.07 -2.67
CA LEU A 12 -11.63 14.71 -3.08
C LEU A 12 -11.82 13.84 -1.83
N PRO A 13 -12.63 12.77 -1.89
CA PRO A 13 -12.57 11.70 -0.91
C PRO A 13 -11.13 11.22 -0.71
N ARG A 14 -10.81 10.72 0.48
CA ARG A 14 -9.46 10.21 0.74
C ARG A 14 -9.11 9.03 -0.17
N TYR A 15 -10.08 8.17 -0.48
CA TYR A 15 -9.89 7.05 -1.40
C TYR A 15 -10.82 7.25 -2.58
N ILE A 16 -10.24 7.27 -3.78
CA ILE A 16 -10.96 7.57 -5.00
C ILE A 16 -10.81 6.46 -6.03
N ALA A 17 -11.84 6.26 -6.81
CA ALA A 17 -11.76 5.61 -8.11
C ALA A 17 -11.98 6.67 -9.21
N ILE A 18 -11.22 6.58 -10.29
CA ILE A 18 -11.26 7.54 -11.40
C ILE A 18 -11.72 6.82 -12.66
N LYS A 19 -12.83 7.26 -13.26
CA LYS A 19 -13.40 6.68 -14.48
C LYS A 19 -13.18 7.61 -15.67
N GLY A 20 -12.61 7.07 -16.75
CA GLY A 20 -12.31 7.81 -17.97
C GLY A 20 -13.49 7.85 -18.95
N ASP A 21 -13.32 8.57 -20.07
CA ASP A 21 -14.32 8.68 -21.13
C ASP A 21 -14.62 7.35 -21.85
N ASN A 22 -13.73 6.35 -21.73
CA ASN A 22 -13.96 4.99 -22.22
C ASN A 22 -14.83 4.13 -21.29
N GLY A 23 -15.33 4.68 -20.19
CA GLY A 23 -16.15 3.96 -19.22
C GLY A 23 -15.38 2.99 -18.33
N MET A 24 -14.04 3.00 -18.37
CA MET A 24 -13.19 2.14 -17.55
C MET A 24 -12.58 2.94 -16.41
N TYR A 25 -12.29 2.27 -15.30
CA TYR A 25 -11.56 2.83 -14.17
C TYR A 25 -10.04 2.79 -14.40
N LEU A 26 -9.38 3.84 -13.95
CA LEU A 26 -7.93 3.95 -13.88
C LEU A 26 -7.40 2.93 -12.87
N ALA A 27 -6.56 2.02 -13.31
CA ALA A 27 -6.02 0.95 -12.49
C ALA A 27 -4.50 0.90 -12.55
N LEU A 28 -3.90 0.46 -11.44
CA LEU A 28 -2.48 0.20 -11.30
C LEU A 28 -2.07 -1.07 -12.05
N LYS A 29 -1.03 -0.96 -12.89
CA LYS A 29 -0.32 -2.09 -13.50
C LYS A 29 0.89 -2.53 -12.69
N SER A 30 1.37 -3.74 -13.00
CA SER A 30 2.50 -4.35 -12.28
C SER A 30 3.82 -3.61 -12.43
N ASP A 31 4.00 -2.86 -13.52
CA ASP A 31 5.16 -1.99 -13.77
C ASP A 31 4.98 -0.58 -13.18
N GLY A 32 3.90 -0.33 -12.43
CA GLY A 32 3.56 0.96 -11.85
C GLY A 32 2.81 1.91 -12.80
N LEU A 33 2.58 1.56 -14.07
CA LEU A 33 1.80 2.40 -14.98
C LEU A 33 0.32 2.46 -14.56
N LEU A 34 -0.35 3.60 -14.80
CA LEU A 34 -1.77 3.76 -14.56
C LEU A 34 -2.56 3.78 -15.87
N THR A 35 -3.56 2.91 -16.00
CA THR A 35 -4.32 2.71 -17.24
C THR A 35 -5.82 2.60 -17.02
N PHE A 36 -6.63 3.16 -17.91
CA PHE A 36 -8.09 3.07 -17.90
C PHE A 36 -8.58 1.77 -18.55
N ASP A 37 -8.48 0.66 -17.82
CA ASP A 37 -8.86 -0.67 -18.33
C ASP A 37 -9.49 -1.60 -17.29
N SER A 38 -9.79 -1.13 -16.08
CA SER A 38 -10.61 -1.88 -15.12
C SER A 38 -12.09 -1.62 -15.34
N ALA A 39 -12.90 -2.66 -15.56
CA ALA A 39 -14.35 -2.51 -15.71
C ALA A 39 -15.05 -2.16 -14.39
N GLU A 40 -14.45 -2.57 -13.27
CA GLU A 40 -15.01 -2.45 -11.93
C GLU A 40 -14.12 -1.57 -11.05
N MET A 41 -14.70 -1.03 -9.98
CA MET A 41 -13.93 -0.50 -8.86
C MET A 41 -13.30 -1.70 -8.13
N THR A 42 -12.01 -1.88 -8.35
CA THR A 42 -11.21 -2.89 -7.65
C THR A 42 -10.24 -2.19 -6.73
N ARG A 43 -9.57 -2.94 -5.85
CA ARG A 43 -8.44 -2.41 -5.08
C ARG A 43 -7.49 -1.66 -6.03
N LEU A 44 -7.09 -2.28 -7.16
CA LEU A 44 -6.11 -1.72 -8.10
C LEU A 44 -6.57 -0.42 -8.75
N ALA A 45 -7.88 -0.18 -8.78
CA ALA A 45 -8.49 1.05 -9.27
C ALA A 45 -8.75 2.10 -8.17
N THR A 46 -8.39 1.79 -6.92
CA THR A 46 -8.52 2.69 -5.78
C THR A 46 -7.18 3.37 -5.49
N HIS A 47 -7.24 4.69 -5.34
CA HIS A 47 -6.08 5.53 -5.08
C HIS A 47 -6.32 6.42 -3.88
N GLU A 48 -5.31 6.58 -3.04
CA GLU A 48 -5.36 7.43 -1.84
C GLU A 48 -4.88 8.84 -2.17
N VAL A 49 -5.74 9.82 -1.91
CA VAL A 49 -5.43 11.25 -2.03
C VAL A 49 -4.96 11.77 -0.67
N LEU A 50 -3.82 12.46 -0.69
CA LEU A 50 -3.22 13.05 0.51
C LEU A 50 -3.01 14.55 0.28
N TYR A 51 -3.72 15.34 1.08
CA TYR A 51 -3.61 16.79 1.08
C TYR A 51 -2.55 17.25 2.07
N ASN A 52 -1.72 18.20 1.66
CA ASN A 52 -0.88 18.94 2.58
C ASN A 52 -1.59 20.25 2.94
N VAL A 53 -2.07 20.35 4.19
CA VAL A 53 -2.79 21.53 4.70
C VAL A 53 -1.99 22.82 4.63
N ASN A 54 -0.66 22.71 4.54
CA ASN A 54 0.26 23.85 4.47
C ASN A 54 0.81 24.09 3.06
N ASP A 55 0.25 23.47 2.02
CA ASP A 55 0.71 23.68 0.65
C ASP A 55 0.13 24.98 0.07
N PRO A 56 0.97 26.02 -0.17
CA PRO A 56 0.50 27.30 -0.71
C PRO A 56 -0.05 27.17 -2.13
N ASN A 57 0.27 26.10 -2.86
CA ASN A 57 -0.21 25.85 -4.22
C ASN A 57 -1.46 24.97 -4.25
N ALA A 58 -2.02 24.61 -3.08
CA ALA A 58 -3.17 23.73 -2.94
C ALA A 58 -3.04 22.42 -3.76
N THR A 59 -1.81 21.90 -3.90
CA THR A 59 -1.58 20.62 -4.58
C THR A 59 -1.83 19.46 -3.64
N PHE A 60 -2.08 18.30 -4.22
CA PHE A 60 -2.15 17.04 -3.50
C PHE A 60 -1.22 16.03 -4.14
N ILE A 61 -0.89 14.99 -3.38
CA ILE A 61 -0.18 13.81 -3.85
C ILE A 61 -1.15 12.64 -3.84
N VAL A 62 -0.91 11.67 -4.71
CA VAL A 62 -1.75 10.47 -4.82
C VAL A 62 -0.86 9.25 -4.62
N ARG A 63 -1.37 8.25 -3.92
CA ARG A 63 -0.70 6.98 -3.66
C ARG A 63 -1.57 5.83 -4.17
N SER A 64 -0.97 4.90 -4.90
CA SER A 64 -1.66 3.66 -5.27
C SER A 64 -1.43 2.58 -4.22
N MET A 65 -2.18 1.50 -4.33
CA MET A 65 -2.13 0.40 -3.37
C MET A 65 -0.84 -0.41 -3.33
N ASN A 66 0.10 -0.23 -4.26
CA ASN A 66 1.47 -0.71 -4.07
C ASN A 66 2.28 0.15 -3.07
N MET A 67 1.64 1.09 -2.38
CA MET A 67 2.23 2.09 -1.47
C MET A 67 3.14 3.11 -2.12
N HIS A 68 3.21 3.12 -3.45
CA HIS A 68 4.01 4.08 -4.17
C HIS A 68 3.17 5.30 -4.58
N PHE A 69 3.81 6.45 -4.51
CA PHE A 69 3.23 7.73 -4.92
C PHE A 69 3.27 7.88 -6.42
N TRP A 70 2.25 8.53 -6.94
CA TRP A 70 2.16 8.93 -8.32
C TRP A 70 3.26 9.95 -8.63
N ARG A 71 3.88 9.81 -9.81
CA ARG A 71 4.72 10.82 -10.43
C ARG A 71 4.49 10.85 -11.94
N ARG A 72 4.69 12.01 -12.52
CA ARG A 72 4.87 12.19 -13.96
C ARG A 72 6.32 11.84 -14.33
N ASP A 73 6.49 10.85 -15.20
CA ASP A 73 7.79 10.48 -15.74
C ASP A 73 8.24 11.44 -16.88
N PRO A 74 9.49 11.36 -17.35
CA PRO A 74 9.98 12.23 -18.44
C PRO A 74 9.23 12.08 -19.77
N ALA A 75 8.49 10.98 -19.98
CA ALA A 75 7.63 10.75 -21.13
C ALA A 75 6.16 11.16 -20.86
N ASN A 76 5.94 11.90 -19.76
CA ASN A 76 4.66 12.44 -19.30
C ASN A 76 3.65 11.39 -18.78
N TRP A 77 4.03 10.11 -18.70
CA TRP A 77 3.15 9.10 -18.13
C TRP A 77 3.06 9.26 -16.61
N ILE A 78 1.87 9.02 -16.07
CA ILE A 78 1.69 8.95 -14.63
C ILE A 78 1.93 7.52 -14.18
N ARG A 79 2.91 7.36 -13.29
CA ARG A 79 3.32 6.09 -12.70
C ARG A 79 3.25 6.15 -11.19
N ALA A 80 2.81 5.07 -10.55
CA ALA A 80 2.90 4.87 -9.11
C ALA A 80 4.12 4.00 -8.79
N ASP A 81 5.31 4.56 -8.94
CA ASP A 81 6.59 3.87 -8.78
C ASP A 81 7.56 4.58 -7.82
N ARG A 82 7.08 5.65 -7.15
CA ARG A 82 7.87 6.39 -6.15
C ARG A 82 7.62 5.89 -4.73
N SER A 83 8.66 5.45 -4.03
CA SER A 83 8.53 4.86 -2.68
C SER A 83 8.29 5.90 -1.55
N ASP A 84 8.74 7.13 -1.75
CA ASP A 84 8.70 8.23 -0.79
C ASP A 84 7.67 9.30 -1.20
N ALA A 85 7.11 9.99 -0.21
CA ALA A 85 6.20 11.10 -0.48
C ALA A 85 6.95 12.26 -1.16
N PRO A 86 6.44 12.83 -2.27
CA PRO A 86 7.05 13.99 -2.91
C PRO A 86 7.18 15.18 -1.95
N SER A 87 8.38 15.75 -1.87
CA SER A 87 8.61 17.01 -1.14
C SER A 87 7.80 18.16 -1.76
N ALA A 88 7.69 19.30 -1.06
CA ALA A 88 6.96 20.46 -1.58
C ALA A 88 7.57 21.04 -2.88
N SER A 89 8.89 20.93 -3.05
CA SER A 89 9.59 21.39 -4.26
C SER A 89 9.51 20.41 -5.42
N ASP A 90 9.21 19.13 -5.15
CA ASP A 90 9.09 18.11 -6.18
C ASP A 90 7.71 18.14 -6.83
N LYS A 91 7.62 18.88 -7.92
CA LYS A 91 6.39 19.06 -8.70
C LYS A 91 5.99 17.81 -9.49
N SER A 92 6.89 16.84 -9.71
CA SER A 92 6.61 15.68 -10.56
C SER A 92 5.53 14.77 -9.98
N GLY A 93 5.44 14.69 -8.65
CA GLY A 93 4.44 13.88 -7.94
C GLY A 93 3.25 14.66 -7.39
N ARG A 94 3.05 15.89 -7.87
CA ARG A 94 2.03 16.81 -7.36
C ARG A 94 1.01 17.15 -8.43
N PHE A 95 -0.24 17.26 -8.01
CA PHE A 95 -1.37 17.48 -8.89
C PHE A 95 -2.28 18.56 -8.36
N THR A 96 -2.96 19.24 -9.27
CA THR A 96 -4.08 20.13 -8.97
C THR A 96 -5.34 19.61 -9.63
N LEU A 97 -6.49 20.08 -9.16
CA LEU A 97 -7.80 19.70 -9.67
C LEU A 97 -8.45 20.89 -10.37
N ALA A 98 -9.22 20.63 -11.41
CA ALA A 98 -10.18 21.55 -11.98
C ALA A 98 -11.57 20.90 -11.96
N ARG A 99 -12.57 21.60 -11.42
CA ARG A 99 -13.97 21.19 -11.51
C ARG A 99 -14.58 21.78 -12.78
N LEU A 100 -15.32 20.96 -13.51
CA LEU A 100 -15.96 21.35 -14.75
C LEU A 100 -17.43 21.65 -14.52
N GLU A 101 -18.02 22.48 -15.38
CA GLU A 101 -19.45 22.81 -15.36
C GLU A 101 -20.34 21.56 -15.52
N SER A 102 -19.83 20.53 -16.19
CA SER A 102 -20.48 19.22 -16.32
C SER A 102 -20.55 18.41 -15.02
N GLY A 103 -19.90 18.89 -13.95
CA GLY A 103 -19.72 18.15 -12.69
C GLY A 103 -18.54 17.18 -12.71
N LYS A 104 -17.97 16.89 -13.89
CA LYS A 104 -16.73 16.11 -14.04
C LYS A 104 -15.52 16.88 -13.54
N LEU A 105 -14.41 16.17 -13.39
CA LEU A 105 -13.14 16.72 -12.92
C LEU A 105 -12.07 16.57 -13.99
N ALA A 106 -11.01 17.37 -13.88
CA ALA A 106 -9.79 17.19 -14.65
C ALA A 106 -8.57 17.40 -13.75
N PHE A 107 -7.61 16.49 -13.82
CA PHE A 107 -6.36 16.58 -13.05
C PHE A 107 -5.31 17.31 -13.89
N ARG A 108 -4.47 18.11 -13.23
CA ARG A 108 -3.34 18.81 -13.86
C ARG A 108 -2.05 18.52 -13.13
N SER A 109 -0.99 18.31 -13.90
CA SER A 109 0.37 18.15 -13.39
C SER A 109 0.86 19.48 -12.82
N ALA A 110 1.38 19.49 -11.59
CA ALA A 110 1.94 20.69 -10.98
C ALA A 110 3.27 21.15 -11.62
N VAL A 111 3.88 20.32 -12.48
CA VAL A 111 5.12 20.67 -13.21
C VAL A 111 4.90 21.90 -14.10
N ASP A 112 3.83 21.90 -14.89
CA ASP A 112 3.59 22.85 -15.99
C ASP A 112 2.09 23.16 -16.20
N GLY A 113 1.19 22.61 -15.37
CA GLY A 113 -0.26 22.82 -15.49
C GLY A 113 -0.94 21.99 -16.57
N ARG A 114 -0.23 21.10 -17.28
CA ARG A 114 -0.83 20.24 -18.31
C ARG A 114 -1.88 19.31 -17.73
N TYR A 115 -2.97 19.15 -18.47
CA TYR A 115 -4.04 18.22 -18.16
C TYR A 115 -3.57 16.78 -18.34
N LEU A 116 -3.95 15.94 -17.38
CA LEU A 116 -3.78 14.50 -17.48
C LEU A 116 -4.92 13.93 -18.30
N ASN A 117 -4.56 13.18 -19.34
CA ASN A 117 -5.47 12.62 -20.32
C ASN A 117 -5.39 11.10 -20.33
N ARG A 118 -6.51 10.44 -20.65
CA ARG A 118 -6.47 9.08 -21.20
C ARG A 118 -5.84 9.14 -22.58
N TYR A 119 -4.53 8.94 -22.65
CA TYR A 119 -3.78 8.97 -23.90
C TYR A 119 -3.82 7.59 -24.56
N ILE A 120 -3.97 7.55 -25.88
CA ILE A 120 -4.20 6.32 -26.65
C ILE A 120 -3.03 6.13 -27.63
N LEU A 121 -1.91 5.59 -27.13
CA LEU A 121 -0.81 5.07 -27.97
C LEU A 121 -0.62 3.58 -27.68
N GLY A 122 -1.59 2.76 -28.10
CA GLY A 122 -1.62 1.31 -27.84
C GLY A 122 -1.89 0.92 -26.38
N LEU A 123 -1.95 1.90 -25.48
CA LEU A 123 -2.25 1.79 -24.05
C LEU A 123 -3.24 2.88 -23.70
N HIS A 124 -4.24 2.60 -22.86
CA HIS A 124 -5.17 3.62 -22.32
C HIS A 124 -4.58 4.29 -21.07
N GLY A 125 -3.32 4.72 -21.14
CA GLY A 125 -2.58 5.21 -19.98
C GLY A 125 -2.92 6.65 -19.61
N TYR A 126 -2.70 7.02 -18.36
CA TYR A 126 -2.87 8.39 -17.90
C TYR A 126 -1.60 9.20 -18.16
N ASN A 127 -1.71 10.30 -18.92
CA ASN A 127 -0.55 11.04 -19.41
C ASN A 127 -0.79 12.56 -19.37
N ALA A 128 0.18 13.34 -18.89
CA ALA A 128 0.12 14.80 -18.79
C ALA A 128 0.60 15.48 -20.08
N VAL A 129 -0.15 15.35 -21.17
CA VAL A 129 0.25 15.79 -22.51
C VAL A 129 -0.36 17.12 -22.95
N GLU A 130 -1.59 17.40 -22.57
CA GLU A 130 -2.34 18.52 -23.17
C GLU A 130 -2.27 19.80 -22.35
N GLU A 131 -2.01 20.91 -23.02
CA GLU A 131 -2.10 22.25 -22.41
C GLU A 131 -3.55 22.74 -22.33
N THR A 132 -4.40 22.21 -23.21
CA THR A 132 -5.82 22.57 -23.28
C THR A 132 -6.71 21.40 -22.87
N ARG A 133 -7.77 21.72 -22.15
CA ARG A 133 -8.79 20.74 -21.76
C ARG A 133 -9.44 20.13 -23.01
N ASN A 134 -9.63 18.82 -23.02
CA ASN A 134 -10.42 18.11 -24.02
C ASN A 134 -11.15 16.90 -23.40
N GLN A 135 -11.95 16.18 -24.21
CA GLN A 135 -12.77 15.07 -23.72
C GLN A 135 -11.98 13.97 -22.98
N TRP A 136 -10.70 13.78 -23.29
CA TRP A 136 -9.86 12.75 -22.66
C TRP A 136 -9.27 13.18 -21.33
N SER A 137 -9.33 14.48 -21.01
CA SER A 137 -8.93 15.04 -19.72
C SER A 137 -10.03 14.96 -18.66
N GLU A 138 -11.28 14.74 -19.09
CA GLU A 138 -12.44 14.74 -18.20
C GLU A 138 -12.66 13.36 -17.59
N VAL A 139 -12.77 13.33 -16.26
CA VAL A 139 -12.94 12.10 -15.49
C VAL A 139 -14.09 12.24 -14.49
N GLU A 140 -14.73 11.11 -14.23
CA GLU A 140 -15.65 10.95 -13.09
C GLU A 140 -14.86 10.41 -11.91
N VAL A 141 -15.08 10.98 -10.72
CA VAL A 141 -14.42 10.53 -9.49
C VAL A 141 -15.49 10.11 -8.48
N SER A 142 -15.29 8.92 -7.91
CA SER A 142 -16.18 8.32 -6.90
C SER A 142 -15.41 8.03 -5.63
N ASP A 143 -16.09 8.06 -4.48
CA ASP A 143 -15.55 7.52 -3.23
C ASP A 143 -15.37 6.00 -3.38
N ALA A 144 -14.17 5.51 -3.06
CA ALA A 144 -13.78 4.12 -3.19
C ALA A 144 -13.24 3.52 -1.89
N TRP A 145 -13.62 4.11 -0.74
CA TRP A 145 -13.22 3.64 0.59
C TRP A 145 -13.44 2.13 0.80
N GLU A 146 -14.57 1.57 0.37
CA GLU A 146 -14.89 0.15 0.58
C GLU A 146 -13.95 -0.81 -0.17
N HIS A 147 -13.26 -0.31 -1.19
CA HIS A 147 -12.28 -1.07 -1.98
C HIS A 147 -10.84 -0.79 -1.53
N ALA A 148 -10.60 0.13 -0.60
CA ALA A 148 -9.27 0.42 -0.10
C ALA A 148 -8.78 -0.64 0.90
N VAL A 149 -7.47 -0.94 0.87
CA VAL A 149 -6.82 -1.63 1.99
C VAL A 149 -6.47 -0.60 3.05
N SER A 150 -7.34 -0.42 4.04
CA SER A 150 -7.12 0.52 5.14
C SER A 150 -6.46 -0.19 6.33
N LEU A 151 -5.21 -0.61 6.16
CA LEU A 151 -4.38 -1.05 7.27
C LEU A 151 -3.32 0.02 7.56
N PRO A 152 -3.11 0.40 8.84
CA PRO A 152 -1.97 1.22 9.21
C PRO A 152 -0.66 0.57 8.74
N ARG A 153 0.31 1.40 8.34
CA ARG A 153 1.62 0.91 7.86
C ARG A 153 2.33 0.07 8.92
N TYR A 154 2.19 0.43 10.20
CA TYR A 154 2.71 -0.34 11.32
C TYR A 154 1.56 -0.79 12.20
N ILE A 155 1.51 -2.08 12.50
CA ILE A 155 0.46 -2.70 13.30
C ILE A 155 1.07 -3.49 14.46
N PHE A 156 0.24 -3.66 15.49
CA PHE A 156 0.42 -4.63 16.55
C PHE A 156 -0.79 -5.56 16.53
N LEU A 157 -0.56 -6.86 16.69
CA LEU A 157 -1.64 -7.83 16.81
C LEU A 157 -1.75 -8.28 18.26
N LYS A 158 -2.96 -8.26 18.82
CA LYS A 158 -3.27 -8.77 20.15
C LYS A 158 -4.15 -10.00 20.01
N GLY A 159 -3.76 -11.08 20.66
CA GLY A 159 -4.51 -12.34 20.69
C GLY A 159 -5.66 -12.28 21.69
N ASP A 160 -6.55 -13.26 21.58
CA ASP A 160 -7.63 -13.53 22.55
C ASP A 160 -7.12 -13.91 23.95
N ASN A 161 -5.86 -14.34 24.04
CA ASN A 161 -5.14 -14.59 25.28
C ASN A 161 -4.60 -13.32 25.97
N ASP A 162 -5.04 -12.14 25.54
CA ASP A 162 -4.60 -10.82 26.02
C ASP A 162 -3.10 -10.51 25.83
N ARG A 163 -2.39 -11.29 25.01
CA ARG A 163 -0.97 -11.05 24.69
C ARG A 163 -0.81 -10.46 23.30
N TYR A 164 0.25 -9.68 23.12
CA TYR A 164 0.68 -9.21 21.81
C TYR A 164 1.50 -10.28 21.09
N LEU A 165 1.34 -10.34 19.77
CA LEU A 165 2.13 -11.19 18.90
C LEU A 165 3.53 -10.60 18.78
N HIS A 166 4.52 -11.32 19.29
CA HIS A 166 5.93 -10.91 19.23
C HIS A 166 6.72 -11.94 18.42
N THR A 167 7.81 -11.47 17.82
CA THR A 167 8.86 -12.36 17.30
C THR A 167 9.56 -13.03 18.48
N TYR A 168 9.62 -14.36 18.47
CA TYR A 168 10.22 -15.17 19.51
C TYR A 168 11.32 -16.06 18.94
N TYR A 169 12.50 -15.99 19.54
CA TYR A 169 13.63 -16.84 19.18
C TYR A 169 13.67 -18.09 20.07
N GLU A 170 13.52 -19.27 19.47
CA GLU A 170 13.67 -20.54 20.16
C GLU A 170 14.30 -21.57 19.24
N ARG A 171 15.24 -22.37 19.76
CA ARG A 171 15.85 -23.50 19.03
C ARG A 171 16.46 -23.12 17.67
N GLY A 172 17.02 -21.91 17.55
CA GLY A 172 17.63 -21.44 16.31
C GLY A 172 16.66 -20.85 15.28
N LEU A 173 15.37 -20.70 15.62
CA LEU A 173 14.32 -20.24 14.71
C LEU A 173 13.60 -19.01 15.29
N ASN A 174 13.27 -18.05 14.43
CA ASN A 174 12.40 -16.91 14.76
C ASN A 174 10.98 -17.19 14.28
N TRP A 175 10.04 -17.32 15.22
CA TRP A 175 8.63 -17.55 14.94
C TRP A 175 7.74 -16.59 15.73
N LEU A 176 6.48 -16.46 15.30
CA LEU A 176 5.54 -15.52 15.91
C LEU A 176 4.75 -16.17 17.03
N LYS A 177 4.66 -15.51 18.18
CA LYS A 177 4.01 -16.05 19.38
C LYS A 177 3.27 -14.97 20.17
N PHE A 178 2.03 -15.25 20.56
CA PHE A 178 1.23 -14.39 21.44
C PHE A 178 1.69 -14.53 22.90
N HIS A 179 2.77 -13.84 23.26
CA HIS A 179 3.31 -13.85 24.62
C HIS A 179 3.70 -12.46 25.14
N GLY A 180 3.77 -11.45 24.27
CA GLY A 180 4.15 -10.10 24.62
C GLY A 180 3.12 -9.44 25.52
N THR A 181 3.56 -8.59 26.46
CA THR A 181 2.67 -7.83 27.34
C THR A 181 2.54 -6.37 26.94
N ASP A 182 3.41 -5.90 26.04
CA ASP A 182 3.53 -4.51 25.61
C ASP A 182 3.60 -4.46 24.08
N PRO A 183 2.79 -3.63 23.40
CA PRO A 183 2.94 -3.41 21.96
C PRO A 183 4.22 -2.63 21.64
N GLY A 184 4.70 -1.74 22.52
CA GLY A 184 5.70 -0.71 22.20
C GLY A 184 7.13 -1.17 21.95
N ASN A 185 7.41 -2.48 21.94
CA ASN A 185 8.74 -3.01 21.67
C ASN A 185 8.87 -3.48 20.20
N LEU A 186 10.06 -3.34 19.61
CA LEU A 186 10.36 -3.74 18.23
C LEU A 186 9.96 -5.19 17.90
N TYR A 187 9.94 -6.08 18.90
CA TYR A 187 9.49 -7.46 18.75
C TYR A 187 8.03 -7.61 18.29
N GLY A 188 7.14 -6.67 18.62
CA GLY A 188 5.72 -6.71 18.29
C GLY A 188 5.33 -5.89 17.07
N THR A 189 6.21 -4.99 16.61
CA THR A 189 5.93 -4.12 15.47
C THR A 189 6.01 -4.89 14.16
N SER A 190 4.93 -4.85 13.38
CA SER A 190 4.91 -5.39 12.02
C SER A 190 4.55 -4.32 11.02
N GLU A 191 5.34 -4.22 9.95
CA GLU A 191 5.06 -3.33 8.83
C GLU A 191 4.21 -4.06 7.78
N VAL A 192 3.17 -3.39 7.27
CA VAL A 192 2.23 -3.91 6.29
C VAL A 192 2.66 -3.52 4.88
N PHE A 193 2.84 -4.52 4.01
CA PHE A 193 3.17 -4.37 2.61
C PHE A 193 2.03 -4.92 1.73
N PRO A 194 1.15 -4.08 1.18
CA PRO A 194 0.15 -4.55 0.23
C PRO A 194 0.79 -5.03 -1.08
N LEU A 195 0.19 -6.05 -1.67
CA LEU A 195 0.63 -6.70 -2.90
C LEU A 195 -0.38 -6.43 -4.02
N LEU A 196 0.09 -6.53 -5.27
CA LEU A 196 -0.72 -6.24 -6.46
C LEU A 196 -1.87 -7.22 -6.67
N ASP A 197 -1.72 -8.46 -6.17
CA ASP A 197 -2.78 -9.48 -6.17
C ASP A 197 -3.87 -9.21 -5.11
N GLY A 198 -3.74 -8.12 -4.34
CA GLY A 198 -4.68 -7.74 -3.30
C GLY A 198 -4.41 -8.38 -1.94
N SER A 199 -3.44 -9.29 -1.84
CA SER A 199 -2.94 -9.79 -0.56
C SER A 199 -2.03 -8.77 0.14
N ILE A 200 -1.58 -9.09 1.34
CA ILE A 200 -0.58 -8.33 2.07
C ILE A 200 0.57 -9.24 2.51
N ALA A 201 1.77 -8.69 2.57
CA ALA A 201 2.90 -9.27 3.27
C ALA A 201 3.16 -8.48 4.56
N LEU A 202 3.59 -9.18 5.61
CA LEU A 202 3.90 -8.58 6.91
C LEU A 202 5.39 -8.69 7.17
N TYR A 203 6.02 -7.60 7.59
CA TYR A 203 7.46 -7.51 7.83
C TYR A 203 7.72 -7.30 9.32
N SER A 204 8.49 -8.18 9.94
CA SER A 204 8.97 -7.99 11.30
C SER A 204 10.13 -7.01 11.32
N THR A 205 9.94 -5.86 11.98
CA THR A 205 11.00 -4.86 12.16
C THR A 205 12.11 -5.33 13.10
N GLN A 206 11.86 -6.40 13.88
CA GLN A 206 12.84 -6.96 14.80
C GLN A 206 13.88 -7.83 14.08
N THR A 207 13.42 -8.65 13.13
CA THR A 207 14.31 -9.61 12.44
C THR A 207 14.73 -9.14 11.06
N ASP A 208 14.17 -8.02 10.59
CA ASP A 208 14.30 -7.53 9.22
C ASP A 208 13.90 -8.56 8.17
N ARG A 209 12.77 -9.25 8.41
CA ARG A 209 12.27 -10.35 7.57
C ARG A 209 10.76 -10.34 7.46
N PHE A 210 10.27 -10.82 6.33
CA PHE A 210 8.86 -11.07 6.08
C PHE A 210 8.37 -12.33 6.77
N TRP A 211 7.11 -12.28 7.18
CA TRP A 211 6.36 -13.40 7.71
C TRP A 211 6.19 -14.44 6.62
N GLY A 212 6.51 -15.69 6.90
CA GLY A 212 6.38 -16.80 5.98
C GLY A 212 5.72 -17.99 6.65
N ASN A 213 4.69 -18.55 6.00
CA ASN A 213 4.12 -19.82 6.42
C ASN A 213 5.15 -20.95 6.25
N GLY A 214 5.48 -21.65 7.35
CA GLY A 214 6.32 -22.85 7.35
C GLY A 214 5.56 -24.11 7.76
N GLY A 215 4.27 -24.21 7.40
CA GLY A 215 3.37 -25.31 7.74
C GLY A 215 2.48 -24.95 8.91
N ASN A 216 2.80 -25.44 10.11
CA ASN A 216 2.03 -25.17 11.33
C ASN A 216 2.48 -23.88 12.06
N TRP A 217 3.50 -23.20 11.54
CA TRP A 217 4.14 -22.05 12.16
C TRP A 217 4.30 -20.92 11.16
N VAL A 218 4.30 -19.69 11.67
CA VAL A 218 4.67 -18.50 10.91
C VAL A 218 6.05 -18.04 11.38
N PHE A 219 7.02 -18.08 10.47
CA PHE A 219 8.40 -17.68 10.71
C PHE A 219 8.65 -16.26 10.19
N THR A 220 9.73 -15.64 10.66
CA THR A 220 10.22 -14.37 10.10
C THR A 220 11.57 -14.60 9.42
N ASP A 221 11.55 -15.24 8.26
CA ASP A 221 12.73 -15.79 7.58
C ASP A 221 12.98 -15.22 6.17
N THR A 222 11.96 -14.63 5.55
CA THR A 222 12.00 -14.25 4.12
C THR A 222 12.56 -12.85 3.92
N THR A 223 13.44 -12.68 2.93
CA THR A 223 14.11 -11.39 2.66
C THR A 223 13.21 -10.42 1.91
N ARG A 224 13.64 -9.15 1.84
CA ARG A 224 12.98 -8.11 1.05
C ARG A 224 13.09 -8.31 -0.47
N SER A 225 14.07 -9.07 -0.96
CA SER A 225 14.17 -9.37 -2.39
C SER A 225 13.21 -10.48 -2.83
N ASP A 226 12.78 -11.34 -1.91
CA ASP A 226 12.13 -12.60 -2.28
C ASP A 226 10.62 -12.62 -1.95
N TYR A 227 10.16 -11.79 -0.99
CA TYR A 227 8.79 -11.89 -0.45
C TYR A 227 7.66 -11.77 -1.47
N GLN A 228 7.86 -11.02 -2.57
CA GLN A 228 6.84 -10.85 -3.61
C GLN A 228 6.66 -12.10 -4.47
N GLY A 229 7.72 -12.91 -4.61
CA GLY A 229 7.66 -14.19 -5.33
C GLY A 229 7.33 -15.37 -4.41
N ASP A 230 7.44 -15.19 -3.10
CA ASP A 230 7.18 -16.23 -2.12
C ASP A 230 5.73 -16.16 -1.61
N THR A 231 4.87 -16.97 -2.22
CA THR A 231 3.46 -17.13 -1.82
C THR A 231 3.24 -17.46 -0.33
N ARG A 232 4.25 -17.97 0.40
CA ARG A 232 4.16 -18.18 1.86
C ARG A 232 4.02 -16.87 2.63
N CYS A 233 4.43 -15.74 2.04
CA CYS A 233 4.33 -14.40 2.61
C CYS A 233 2.99 -13.71 2.32
N HIS A 234 2.18 -14.26 1.42
CA HIS A 234 0.96 -13.62 0.95
C HIS A 234 -0.19 -13.98 1.90
N SER A 235 -0.74 -12.95 2.55
CA SER A 235 -1.83 -13.05 3.51
C SER A 235 -3.08 -12.36 2.97
N SER A 236 -4.22 -13.04 2.92
CA SER A 236 -5.49 -12.41 2.61
C SER A 236 -6.14 -11.85 3.87
N GLN A 237 -6.56 -10.59 3.83
CA GLN A 237 -7.41 -10.01 4.86
C GLN A 237 -8.82 -10.58 4.73
N LEU A 238 -9.33 -11.15 5.82
CA LEU A 238 -10.72 -11.58 5.96
C LEU A 238 -11.42 -10.58 6.89
N ASN A 239 -12.44 -9.90 6.37
CA ASN A 239 -13.30 -9.04 7.19
C ASN A 239 -14.26 -9.93 7.98
N SER A 240 -14.12 -9.97 9.31
CA SER A 240 -15.18 -10.44 10.18
C SER A 240 -16.18 -9.28 10.37
N ALA A 241 -17.42 -9.43 9.90
CA ALA A 241 -18.48 -8.48 10.17
C ALA A 241 -18.81 -8.41 11.68
N GLU A 242 -19.25 -7.23 12.12
CA GLU A 242 -19.82 -6.86 13.42
C GLU A 242 -18.86 -6.55 14.60
N ALA A 243 -18.76 -5.26 14.93
CA ALA A 243 -18.92 -4.74 16.30
C ALA A 243 -19.05 -3.21 16.30
N SER A 244 -20.12 -2.70 16.92
CA SER A 244 -20.42 -1.27 17.13
C SER A 244 -19.65 -0.69 18.35
N TRP A 245 -19.24 0.59 18.25
CA TRP A 245 -18.29 1.26 19.15
C TRP A 245 -18.94 2.08 20.29
N PRO A 246 -18.24 2.24 21.43
CA PRO A 246 -17.52 3.51 21.67
C PRO A 246 -16.07 3.36 22.20
N SER A 247 -15.23 4.34 21.81
CA SER A 247 -13.89 4.75 22.27
C SER A 247 -12.82 3.69 22.61
N GLY A 248 -11.84 3.55 21.71
CA GLY A 248 -10.59 2.80 21.93
C GLY A 248 -10.36 1.76 20.82
N THR A 249 -9.96 2.22 19.63
CA THR A 249 -10.02 1.46 18.36
C THR A 249 -9.11 0.22 18.35
N SER A 250 -9.71 -0.97 18.52
CA SER A 250 -9.13 -2.27 18.15
C SER A 250 -9.96 -2.91 17.02
N THR A 251 -9.43 -2.91 15.80
CA THR A 251 -10.07 -3.60 14.67
C THR A 251 -9.76 -5.09 14.76
N THR A 252 -10.80 -5.93 14.83
CA THR A 252 -10.64 -7.36 14.61
C THR A 252 -10.32 -7.59 13.14
N ILE A 253 -9.08 -8.00 12.86
CA ILE A 253 -8.64 -8.36 11.52
C ILE A 253 -8.23 -9.82 11.56
N SER A 254 -8.89 -10.63 10.74
CA SER A 254 -8.48 -12.02 10.52
C SER A 254 -7.57 -12.09 9.30
N PHE A 255 -6.46 -12.80 9.43
CA PHE A 255 -5.54 -13.06 8.33
C PHE A 255 -5.52 -14.55 8.03
N ALA A 256 -5.64 -14.91 6.75
CA ALA A 256 -5.29 -16.25 6.28
C ALA A 256 -4.00 -16.15 5.48
N ILE A 257 -2.99 -16.94 5.86
CA ILE A 257 -1.70 -17.00 5.15
C ILE A 257 -1.75 -18.21 4.22
N GLY A 258 -1.34 -18.02 2.96
CA GLY A 258 -1.35 -19.08 1.95
C GLY A 258 -0.68 -20.38 2.43
N SER A 259 -1.34 -21.52 2.23
CA SER A 259 -0.79 -22.84 2.53
C SER A 259 -0.19 -23.46 1.27
N GLN A 260 1.06 -23.95 1.34
CA GLN A 260 1.52 -24.96 0.38
C GLN A 260 1.12 -26.35 0.88
N SER A 261 0.62 -27.20 -0.02
CA SER A 261 0.42 -28.62 0.25
C SER A 261 1.73 -29.23 0.73
N THR A 262 1.66 -29.93 1.85
CA THR A 262 2.80 -30.47 2.61
C THR A 262 3.76 -31.32 1.76
N GLY A 263 4.93 -30.78 1.45
CA GLY A 263 6.16 -31.52 1.23
C GLY A 263 6.99 -31.48 2.51
N SER A 264 7.45 -32.63 2.98
CA SER A 264 8.17 -32.83 4.24
C SER A 264 9.30 -31.83 4.48
N ALA A 265 9.48 -31.42 5.74
CA ALA A 265 10.56 -30.53 6.17
C ALA A 265 11.94 -31.01 5.66
N PRO A 266 12.87 -30.10 5.30
CA PRO A 266 14.24 -30.48 5.00
C PRO A 266 14.90 -31.05 6.25
N SER A 267 15.21 -32.34 6.24
CA SER A 267 16.03 -32.99 7.25
C SER A 267 17.51 -32.75 6.94
N THR A 268 18.07 -31.64 7.41
CA THR A 268 19.52 -31.46 7.52
C THR A 268 19.91 -31.50 8.99
N PRO A 269 20.73 -32.46 9.45
CA PRO A 269 21.22 -32.48 10.82
C PRO A 269 22.16 -31.29 11.05
N LEU A 270 21.94 -30.55 12.14
CA LEU A 270 22.86 -29.52 12.61
C LEU A 270 24.23 -30.15 12.98
N PRO A 271 25.36 -29.48 12.71
CA PRO A 271 26.67 -29.95 13.17
C PRO A 271 26.73 -29.92 14.71
N VAL A 272 27.11 -31.06 15.27
CA VAL A 272 27.33 -31.25 16.71
C VAL A 272 28.46 -30.32 17.18
N ALA A 273 28.12 -29.32 17.99
CA ALA A 273 29.11 -28.54 18.71
C ALA A 273 29.77 -29.44 19.76
N ARG A 274 31.07 -29.72 19.59
CA ARG A 274 31.90 -30.45 20.55
C ARG A 274 32.21 -29.53 21.74
N PRO A 275 32.00 -29.95 23.00
CA PRO A 275 32.47 -29.17 24.14
C PRO A 275 33.96 -29.44 24.36
N THR A 276 34.80 -28.39 24.31
CA THR A 276 36.15 -28.46 24.88
C THR A 276 36.11 -27.91 26.30
N SER A 277 36.39 -28.82 27.24
CA SER A 277 36.54 -28.60 28.68
C SER A 277 37.75 -27.70 29.04
N PRO A 278 37.87 -27.24 30.30
CA PRO A 278 38.73 -26.16 30.72
C PRO A 278 40.16 -26.62 31.02
N HIS A 279 41.13 -25.72 30.87
CA HIS A 279 42.46 -25.88 31.45
C HIS A 279 42.79 -24.71 32.38
N VAL A 280 42.79 -25.02 33.68
CA VAL A 280 43.72 -24.50 34.70
C VAL A 280 44.87 -25.55 34.73
N SER A 281 46.15 -25.34 35.03
CA SER A 281 46.94 -24.26 35.63
C SER A 281 48.41 -24.45 35.24
N ARG A 282 49.22 -23.38 35.26
CA ARG A 282 50.35 -23.21 36.20
C ARG A 282 50.75 -21.75 36.26
#